data_AF-A0A0X1U7Q6-F1
#
_entry.id   AF-A0A0X1U7Q6-F1
#
_cell.length_a   1.000
_cell.length_b   1.000
_cell.length_c   1.000
_cell.angle_alpha   90.00
_cell.angle_beta   90.00
_cell.angle_gamma   90.00
#
_symmetry.space_group_name_H-M   'P 1'
#
loop_
_entity.id
_entity.type
_entity.pdbx_description
1 polymer ?
#
loop_
_entity_poly.entity_id
_entity_poly.type
_entity_poly.pdbx_seq_one_letter_code
_entity_poly.pdbx_strand_id
1 'polypeptide(L)'
;MGILPVPAKLFFEDFSNDLLTYEIFNLQEQIGVFKGLENTDESGKHIEFLVEDKPNIQVGNTITTQDKLNTYTVKNIEYDHYDGKPELIKAYY
;
A
#
# COMPACT_ATOMS: atom_id res chain seq x y z
N MET A 1 6.57 7.18 -11.85
CA MET A 1 7.09 8.13 -10.84
C MET A 1 6.14 9.32 -10.75
N GLY A 2 5.20 9.27 -9.81
CA GLY A 2 4.27 10.37 -9.53
C GLY A 2 4.84 11.34 -8.48
N ILE A 3 4.58 12.63 -8.67
CA ILE A 3 4.80 13.65 -7.65
C ILE A 3 3.47 13.87 -6.96
N LEU A 4 3.41 13.60 -5.66
CA LEU A 4 2.20 13.84 -4.88
C LEU A 4 1.98 15.36 -4.73
N PRO A 5 0.76 15.87 -4.94
CA PRO A 5 0.45 17.28 -4.71
C PRO A 5 0.30 17.63 -3.22
N VAL A 6 0.13 16.62 -2.36
CA VAL A 6 -0.06 16.74 -0.90
C VAL A 6 0.73 15.64 -0.18
N PRO A 7 1.12 15.84 1.09
CA PRO A 7 1.77 14.80 1.89
C PRO A 7 0.91 13.54 1.98
N ALA A 8 1.53 12.37 1.83
CA ALA A 8 0.81 11.10 1.88
C ALA A 8 0.04 10.91 3.19
N LYS A 9 0.59 11.44 4.29
CA LYS A 9 -0.06 11.41 5.61
C LYS A 9 -1.39 12.16 5.66
N LEU A 10 -1.43 13.37 5.08
CA LEU A 10 -2.67 14.17 5.03
C LEU A 10 -3.73 13.52 4.14
N PHE A 11 -3.30 12.89 3.04
CA PHE A 11 -4.19 12.09 2.21
C PHE A 11 -4.78 10.91 3.01
N PHE A 12 -3.95 10.15 3.72
CA PHE A 12 -4.43 9.04 4.57
C PHE A 12 -5.35 9.51 5.70
N GLU A 13 -5.13 10.69 6.27
CA GLU A 13 -6.01 11.26 7.30
C GLU A 13 -7.39 11.61 6.74
N ASP A 14 -7.46 12.17 5.52
CA ASP A 14 -8.72 12.51 4.85
C ASP A 14 -9.53 11.25 4.48
N PHE A 15 -8.83 10.18 4.06
CA PHE A 15 -9.43 8.87 3.74
C PHE A 15 -9.41 7.88 4.91
N SER A 16 -9.29 8.38 6.16
CA SER A 16 -9.17 7.54 7.35
C SER A 16 -10.34 6.58 7.59
N ASN A 17 -11.53 6.88 7.04
CA ASN A 17 -12.70 6.00 7.09
C ASN A 17 -12.65 4.83 6.09
N ASP A 18 -11.93 4.99 4.97
CA ASP A 18 -11.76 3.98 3.93
C ASP A 18 -10.47 3.15 4.11
N LEU A 19 -9.70 3.50 5.14
CA LEU A 19 -8.44 2.85 5.48
C LEU A 19 -8.67 1.46 6.07
N LEU A 20 -8.21 0.45 5.33
CA LEU A 20 -8.34 -0.95 5.72
C LEU A 20 -7.03 -1.48 6.30
N THR A 21 -7.15 -2.46 7.18
CA THR A 21 -5.99 -3.15 7.75
C THR A 21 -5.69 -4.38 6.90
N TYR A 22 -4.45 -4.44 6.41
CA TYR A 22 -3.94 -5.51 5.58
C TYR A 22 -2.82 -6.25 6.29
N GLU A 23 -2.88 -7.57 6.23
CA GLU A 23 -1.78 -8.43 6.65
C GLU A 23 -0.96 -8.79 5.41
N ILE A 24 0.36 -8.62 5.51
CA ILE A 24 1.27 -8.93 4.41
C ILE A 24 2.02 -10.21 4.74
N PHE A 25 2.04 -11.12 3.78
CA PHE A 25 2.67 -12.41 3.86
C PHE A 25 3.77 -12.52 2.81
N ASN A 26 4.94 -12.98 3.23
CA ASN A 26 5.97 -13.46 2.31
C ASN A 26 5.89 -14.98 2.26
N LEU A 27 5.40 -15.52 1.14
CA LEU A 27 5.05 -16.93 0.96
C LEU A 27 3.99 -17.40 1.96
N GLN A 28 4.41 -17.78 3.18
CA GLN A 28 3.56 -18.27 4.27
C GLN A 28 3.85 -17.61 5.62
N GLU A 29 4.86 -16.73 5.68
CA GLU A 29 5.22 -16.01 6.90
C GLU A 29 4.57 -14.63 6.88
N GLN A 30 3.84 -14.29 7.95
CA GLN A 30 3.30 -12.94 8.13
C GLN A 30 4.45 -11.99 8.44
N ILE A 31 4.76 -11.11 7.49
CA ILE A 31 5.86 -10.14 7.63
C ILE A 31 5.41 -8.85 8.32
N GLY A 32 4.11 -8.58 8.36
CA GLY A 32 3.58 -7.44 9.09
C GLY A 32 2.09 -7.19 8.85
N VAL A 33 1.58 -6.22 9.60
CA VAL A 33 0.21 -5.72 9.47
C VAL A 33 0.29 -4.23 9.27
N PHE A 34 -0.28 -3.75 8.17
CA PHE A 34 -0.19 -2.36 7.77
C PHE A 34 -1.56 -1.84 7.39
N LYS A 35 -1.74 -0.55 7.60
CA LYS A 35 -2.91 0.17 7.18
C LYS A 35 -2.70 0.65 5.75
N GLY A 36 -3.62 0.31 4.87
CA GLY A 36 -3.55 0.64 3.46
C GLY A 36 -4.89 1.15 2.93
N LEU A 37 -4.82 1.84 1.81
CA LEU A 37 -5.99 2.33 1.09
C LEU A 37 -6.07 1.60 -0.25
N GLU A 38 -7.19 0.94 -0.53
CA GLU A 38 -7.40 0.37 -1.87
C GLU A 38 -7.75 1.50 -2.83
N ASN A 39 -6.97 1.63 -3.91
CA ASN A 39 -7.14 2.68 -4.89
C ASN A 39 -6.99 2.10 -6.31
N THR A 40 -7.41 2.85 -7.32
CA THR A 40 -7.30 2.45 -8.73
C THR A 40 -6.87 3.65 -9.56
N ASP A 41 -5.78 3.50 -10.31
CA ASP A 41 -5.27 4.50 -11.23
C ASP A 41 -5.15 3.94 -12.67
N GLU A 42 -4.51 4.69 -13.56
CA GLU A 42 -4.29 4.29 -14.96
C GLU A 42 -3.42 3.02 -15.10
N SER A 43 -2.57 2.72 -14.12
CA SER A 43 -1.76 1.51 -14.06
C SER A 43 -2.53 0.29 -13.53
N GLY A 44 -3.65 0.52 -12.84
CA GLY A 44 -4.59 -0.50 -12.39
C GLY A 44 -4.97 -0.40 -10.92
N LYS A 45 -5.54 -1.49 -10.39
CA LYS A 45 -5.88 -1.60 -8.97
C LYS A 45 -4.62 -1.80 -8.13
N HIS A 46 -4.52 -1.06 -7.05
CA HIS A 46 -3.39 -1.13 -6.14
C HIS A 46 -3.82 -0.80 -4.72
N ILE A 47 -2.96 -1.17 -3.77
CA ILE A 47 -3.11 -0.78 -2.37
C ILE A 47 -1.99 0.18 -2.05
N GLU A 48 -2.37 1.36 -1.58
CA GLU A 48 -1.48 2.42 -1.16
C GLU A 48 -1.10 2.21 0.31
N PHE A 49 0.19 2.28 0.62
CA PHE A 49 0.74 2.18 1.98
C PHE A 49 1.69 3.35 2.26
N LEU A 50 1.75 3.80 3.51
CA LEU A 50 2.68 4.84 3.93
C LEU A 50 4.11 4.27 4.04
N VAL A 51 5.08 4.97 3.46
CA VAL A 51 6.52 4.61 3.59
C VAL A 51 7.00 4.74 5.03
N GLU A 52 6.43 5.66 5.83
CA GLU A 52 6.78 5.88 7.24
C GLU A 52 6.59 4.61 8.08
N ASP A 53 5.60 3.78 7.75
CA ASP A 53 5.33 2.49 8.40
C ASP A 53 6.37 1.40 8.03
N LYS A 54 7.29 1.72 7.11
CA LYS A 54 8.34 0.85 6.57
C LYS A 54 7.82 -0.55 6.20
N PRO A 55 6.73 -0.66 5.42
CA PRO A 55 6.22 -1.97 5.07
C PRO A 55 7.21 -2.66 4.13
N ASN A 56 7.69 -3.84 4.50
CA ASN A 56 8.66 -4.61 3.72
C ASN A 56 7.97 -5.37 2.58
N ILE A 57 7.19 -4.65 1.77
CA ILE A 57 6.42 -5.21 0.65
C ILE A 57 7.36 -5.43 -0.52
N GLN A 58 7.32 -6.63 -1.08
CA GLN A 58 8.05 -7.00 -2.28
C GLN A 58 7.13 -7.64 -3.31
N VAL A 59 7.52 -7.58 -4.58
CA VAL A 59 6.83 -8.30 -5.66
C VAL A 59 6.85 -9.79 -5.33
N GLY A 60 5.68 -10.44 -5.43
CA GLY A 60 5.44 -11.82 -5.03
C GLY A 60 4.95 -12.00 -3.60
N ASN A 61 4.89 -10.94 -2.78
CA ASN A 61 4.21 -11.00 -1.49
C ASN A 61 2.69 -11.08 -1.67
N THR A 62 2.03 -11.62 -0.66
CA THR A 62 0.58 -11.76 -0.61
C THR A 62 0.02 -10.81 0.43
N ILE A 63 -0.86 -9.92 0.01
CA ILE A 63 -1.59 -9.00 0.87
C ILE A 63 -2.98 -9.60 1.11
N THR A 64 -3.42 -9.71 2.35
CA THR A 64 -4.78 -10.13 2.66
C THR A 64 -5.44 -9.10 3.57
N THR A 65 -6.75 -8.93 3.44
CA THR A 65 -7.51 -8.12 4.40
C THR A 65 -7.51 -8.80 5.77
N GLN A 66 -7.62 -8.03 6.85
CA GLN A 66 -7.63 -8.58 8.21
C GLN A 66 -8.75 -9.62 8.43
N ASP A 67 -9.87 -9.47 7.75
CA ASP A 67 -10.99 -10.44 7.69
C ASP A 67 -10.69 -11.69 6.83
N LYS A 68 -9.57 -11.71 6.11
CA LYS A 68 -9.10 -12.79 5.24
C LYS A 68 -10.04 -13.15 4.10
N LEU A 69 -10.99 -12.28 3.75
CA LEU A 69 -11.91 -12.51 2.63
C LEU A 69 -11.25 -12.20 1.29
N ASN A 70 -10.38 -11.18 1.27
CA ASN A 70 -9.68 -10.76 0.06
C ASN A 70 -8.19 -11.07 0.18
N THR A 71 -7.63 -11.66 -0.87
CA THR A 71 -6.21 -12.00 -0.95
C THR A 71 -5.69 -11.56 -2.31
N TYR A 72 -4.59 -10.83 -2.30
CA TYR A 72 -4.00 -10.15 -3.44
C TYR A 72 -2.51 -10.50 -3.51
N THR A 73 -2.00 -10.88 -4.68
CA THR A 73 -0.57 -11.12 -4.85
C THR A 73 0.06 -9.91 -5.53
N VAL A 74 1.06 -9.32 -4.89
CA VAL A 74 1.75 -8.13 -5.40
C VAL A 74 2.50 -8.48 -6.68
N LYS A 75 2.14 -7.84 -7.78
CA LYS A 75 2.76 -7.99 -9.10
C LYS A 75 3.77 -6.89 -9.40
N ASN A 76 3.50 -5.69 -8.91
CA ASN A 76 4.37 -4.54 -9.11
C ASN A 76 4.32 -3.60 -7.91
N ILE A 77 5.39 -2.85 -7.69
CA ILE A 77 5.46 -1.84 -6.64
C ILE A 77 5.97 -0.54 -7.26
N GLU A 78 5.22 0.54 -7.06
CA GLU A 78 5.67 1.88 -7.37
C GLU A 78 5.78 2.72 -6.10
N TYR A 79 6.65 3.72 -6.15
CA TYR A 79 6.86 4.65 -5.05
C TYR A 79 6.53 6.05 -5.53
N ASP A 80 5.59 6.68 -4.85
CA ASP A 80 5.22 8.06 -5.09
C ASP A 80 5.94 8.97 -4.10
N HIS A 81 6.41 10.09 -4.64
CA HIS A 81 7.29 11.00 -3.93
C HIS A 81 6.57 12.31 -3.66
N TYR A 82 6.67 12.78 -2.41
CA TYR A 82 6.29 14.13 -2.03
C TYR A 82 7.57 14.88 -1.66
N ASP A 83 7.76 16.09 -2.20
CA ASP A 83 8.94 16.92 -1.95
C ASP A 83 10.29 16.19 -2.17
N GLY A 84 10.33 15.30 -3.19
CA GLY A 84 11.52 14.50 -3.51
C GLY A 84 11.80 13.32 -2.59
N LYS A 85 10.93 13.04 -1.61
CA LYS A 85 11.05 11.87 -0.71
C LYS A 85 9.95 10.85 -1.00
N PRO A 86 10.28 9.54 -1.00
CA PRO A 86 9.24 8.51 -1.10
C PRO A 86 8.39 8.56 0.16
N GLU A 87 7.10 8.87 -0.01
CA GLU A 87 6.15 8.91 1.10
C GLU A 87 5.06 7.83 0.96
N LEU A 88 4.82 7.35 -0.26
CA LEU A 88 3.75 6.42 -0.56
C LEU A 88 4.25 5.24 -1.40
N ILE A 89 3.74 4.06 -1.08
CA ILE A 89 4.01 2.79 -1.78
C ILE A 89 2.73 2.32 -2.41
N LYS A 90 2.73 2.08 -3.71
CA LYS A 90 1.63 1.51 -4.46
C LYS A 90 1.93 0.05 -4.77
N ALA A 91 1.23 -0.87 -4.12
CA ALA A 91 1.34 -2.29 -4.37
C ALA A 91 0.23 -2.73 -5.35
N TYR A 92 0.59 -2.94 -6.61
CA TYR A 92 -0.31 -3.42 -7.66
C TYR A 92 -0.46 -4.94 -7.58
N TYR A 93 -1.67 -5.45 -7.82
CA TYR A 93 -2.00 -6.87 -7.69
C TYR A 93 -2.77 -7.46 -8.88
#